data_AF-A0A5N5QMT2-F1
#
_entry.id   AF-A0A5N5QMT2-F1
#
_cell.length_a   1.000
_cell.length_b   1.000
_cell.length_c   1.000
_cell.angle_alpha   90.00
_cell.angle_beta   90.00
_cell.angle_gamma   90.00
#
_symmetry.space_group_name_H-M   'P 1'
#
loop_
_entity.id
_entity.type
_entity.pdbx_description
1 polymer ?
#
loop_
_entity_poly.entity_id
_entity_poly.type
_entity_poly.pdbx_seq_one_letter_code
_entity_poly.pdbx_strand_id
1 'polypeptide(L)'
;MPELHKELTADMDKLTQLHDAIESLLVIMSNSVIYLVTRNSFRQVNPNIPITKTRPPEREDPLDVFEANKRELVNDLITKAKQIEYLIASLPPPEPEPEQAARLISLEAQIKQANEEYRQALARARRLHTQVGEALQLMLSDVETSNTNSEANTKAIEMLEGGDVIIASSEFTMCLALTAQVQAKTPALDFQCCYLFVAAVLSKRAVA
;
A
#
# COMPACT_ATOMS: atom_id res chain seq x y z
N MET A 1 7.17 11.13 2.51
CA MET A 1 7.50 10.97 1.08
C MET A 1 6.61 9.88 0.48
N PRO A 2 5.37 10.18 0.06
CA PRO A 2 4.43 9.18 -0.45
C PRO A 2 4.29 9.17 -1.99
N GLU A 3 5.03 10.01 -2.72
CA GLU A 3 4.83 10.13 -4.18
C GLU A 3 5.60 9.09 -5.03
N LEU A 4 6.66 8.48 -4.48
CA LEU A 4 7.56 7.61 -5.27
C LEU A 4 6.97 6.23 -5.61
N HIS A 5 6.02 5.73 -4.80
CA HIS A 5 5.43 4.41 -5.01
C HIS A 5 4.31 4.38 -6.05
N LYS A 6 3.85 5.56 -6.52
CA LYS A 6 2.74 5.63 -7.46
C LYS A 6 3.16 5.37 -8.91
N GLU A 7 4.44 5.60 -9.26
CA GLU A 7 4.93 5.43 -10.63
C GLU A 7 5.45 4.03 -10.95
N LEU A 8 5.89 3.25 -9.95
CA LEU A 8 6.58 1.97 -10.22
C LEU A 8 5.66 0.74 -10.20
N THR A 9 4.39 0.87 -9.81
CA THR A 9 3.48 -0.28 -9.63
C THR A 9 2.11 -0.10 -10.29
N ALA A 10 1.77 1.09 -10.79
CA ALA A 10 0.44 1.37 -11.34
C ALA A 10 0.35 1.32 -12.89
N ASP A 11 1.47 1.32 -13.59
CA ASP A 11 1.50 1.17 -15.04
C ASP A 11 1.87 -0.29 -15.34
N MET A 12 0.88 -1.13 -15.64
CA MET A 12 1.14 -2.25 -16.55
C MET A 12 1.93 -1.66 -17.72
N ASP A 13 3.03 -2.29 -18.14
CA ASP A 13 3.85 -1.72 -19.22
C ASP A 13 2.95 -1.45 -20.43
N LYS A 14 2.89 -0.18 -20.86
CA LYS A 14 2.04 0.26 -21.99
C LYS A 14 2.38 -0.50 -23.27
N LEU A 15 3.62 -0.97 -23.39
CA LEU A 15 4.04 -1.83 -24.49
C LEU A 15 3.36 -3.20 -24.40
N THR A 16 3.30 -3.80 -23.21
CA THR A 16 2.55 -5.04 -22.98
C THR A 16 1.05 -4.83 -23.22
N GLN A 17 0.48 -3.72 -22.76
CA GLN A 17 -0.93 -3.39 -23.02
C GLN A 17 -1.24 -3.25 -24.52
N LEU A 18 -0.33 -2.64 -25.29
CA LEU A 18 -0.44 -2.53 -26.74
C LEU A 18 -0.36 -3.90 -27.41
N HIS A 19 0.55 -4.76 -26.95
CA HIS A 19 0.68 -6.13 -27.45
C HIS A 19 -0.62 -6.92 -27.26
N ASP A 20 -1.18 -6.91 -26.04
CA ASP A 20 -2.43 -7.60 -25.72
C ASP A 20 -3.61 -7.05 -26.53
N ALA A 21 -3.65 -5.73 -26.77
CA ALA A 21 -4.68 -5.10 -27.59
C ALA A 21 -4.62 -5.55 -29.07
N ILE A 22 -3.40 -5.70 -29.62
CA ILE A 22 -3.21 -6.21 -30.98
C ILE A 22 -3.60 -7.68 -31.07
N GLU A 23 -3.20 -8.51 -30.11
CA GLU A 23 -3.59 -9.92 -30.08
C GLU A 23 -5.11 -10.08 -30.00
N SER A 24 -5.76 -9.32 -29.11
CA SER A 24 -7.21 -9.28 -28.99
C SER A 24 -7.89 -8.87 -30.30
N LEU A 25 -7.36 -7.86 -31.00
CA LEU A 25 -7.88 -7.44 -32.32
C LEU A 25 -7.82 -8.58 -33.34
N LEU A 26 -6.70 -9.30 -33.42
CA LEU A 26 -6.52 -10.42 -34.35
C LEU A 26 -7.48 -11.57 -34.04
N VAL A 27 -7.70 -11.87 -32.75
CA VAL A 27 -8.67 -12.88 -32.31
C VAL A 27 -10.08 -12.50 -32.71
N ILE A 28 -10.49 -11.25 -32.49
CA ILE A 28 -11.81 -10.74 -32.89
C ILE A 28 -11.97 -10.82 -34.41
N MET A 29 -10.94 -10.46 -35.18
CA MET A 29 -10.96 -10.56 -36.64
C MET A 29 -11.18 -12.01 -37.11
N SER A 30 -10.40 -12.96 -36.59
CA SER A 30 -10.55 -14.38 -36.94
C SER A 30 -11.95 -14.90 -36.58
N ASN A 31 -12.41 -14.63 -35.36
CA ASN A 31 -13.72 -15.05 -34.89
C ASN A 31 -14.87 -14.40 -35.69
N SER A 32 -14.71 -13.16 -36.12
CA SER A 32 -15.70 -12.47 -36.97
C SER A 32 -15.83 -13.14 -38.34
N VAL A 33 -14.72 -13.53 -38.97
CA VAL A 33 -14.74 -14.26 -40.24
C VAL A 33 -15.36 -15.64 -40.06
N ILE A 34 -14.99 -16.36 -39.00
CA ILE A 34 -15.60 -17.65 -38.67
C ILE A 34 -17.12 -17.48 -38.47
N TYR A 35 -17.56 -16.48 -37.72
CA TYR A 35 -18.98 -16.19 -37.48
C TYR A 35 -19.72 -15.92 -38.80
N LEU A 36 -19.19 -15.02 -39.64
CA LEU A 36 -19.81 -14.68 -40.93
C LEU A 36 -19.89 -15.90 -41.86
N VAL A 37 -18.85 -16.72 -41.95
CA VAL A 37 -18.85 -17.92 -42.81
C VAL A 37 -19.76 -19.03 -42.26
N THR A 38 -19.86 -19.14 -40.94
CA THR A 38 -20.62 -20.22 -40.28
C THR A 38 -22.10 -19.92 -40.10
N ARG A 39 -22.50 -18.65 -40.03
CA ARG A 39 -23.88 -18.21 -39.75
C ARG A 39 -24.61 -17.56 -40.93
N ASN A 40 -23.92 -17.28 -42.05
CA ASN A 40 -24.55 -16.67 -43.22
C ASN A 40 -25.51 -17.63 -43.95
N SER A 41 -26.60 -17.04 -44.45
CA SER A 41 -27.62 -17.67 -45.28
C SER A 41 -27.23 -17.67 -46.77
N PHE A 42 -27.69 -18.67 -47.53
CA PHE A 42 -27.48 -18.70 -48.98
C PHE A 42 -28.61 -17.95 -49.68
N ARG A 43 -28.30 -16.78 -50.24
CA ARG A 43 -29.25 -16.00 -51.03
C ARG A 43 -29.28 -16.50 -52.48
N GLN A 44 -30.47 -16.81 -53.00
CA GLN A 44 -30.66 -17.12 -54.41
C GLN A 44 -30.43 -15.86 -55.25
N VAL A 45 -29.48 -15.91 -56.18
CA VAL A 45 -29.17 -14.80 -57.09
C VAL A 45 -29.92 -14.93 -58.42
N ASN A 46 -30.21 -16.16 -58.85
CA ASN A 46 -30.95 -16.44 -60.08
C ASN A 46 -32.15 -17.37 -59.79
N PRO A 47 -33.39 -16.96 -60.10
CA PRO A 47 -34.60 -17.75 -59.85
C PRO A 47 -34.66 -19.06 -60.65
N ASN A 48 -33.90 -19.19 -61.75
CA ASN A 48 -33.89 -20.38 -62.61
C ASN A 48 -32.98 -21.52 -62.09
N ILE A 49 -32.18 -21.26 -61.04
CA ILE A 49 -31.28 -22.25 -60.46
C ILE A 49 -31.75 -22.52 -59.02
N PRO A 50 -32.31 -23.70 -58.72
CA PRO A 50 -32.76 -24.03 -57.36
C PRO A 50 -31.56 -24.13 -56.42
N ILE A 51 -31.74 -23.70 -55.16
CA ILE A 51 -30.71 -23.82 -54.12
C ILE A 51 -30.50 -25.31 -53.81
N THR A 52 -29.33 -25.84 -54.17
CA THR A 52 -28.99 -27.27 -53.99
C THR A 52 -28.34 -27.58 -52.64
N LYS A 53 -27.95 -26.56 -51.88
CA LYS A 53 -27.36 -26.69 -50.55
C LYS A 53 -28.03 -25.72 -49.58
N THR A 54 -28.85 -26.26 -48.68
CA THR A 54 -29.35 -25.56 -47.50
C THR A 54 -28.48 -25.92 -46.30
N ARG A 55 -28.08 -24.92 -45.51
CA ARG A 55 -27.34 -25.16 -44.26
C ARG A 55 -28.31 -25.74 -43.22
N PRO A 56 -27.84 -26.55 -42.25
CA PRO A 56 -28.68 -26.95 -41.13
C PRO A 56 -29.28 -25.72 -40.41
N PRO A 57 -30.59 -25.69 -40.13
CA PRO A 57 -31.28 -24.52 -39.59
C PRO A 57 -30.79 -24.13 -38.17
N GLU A 58 -30.16 -25.04 -37.45
CA GLU A 58 -29.54 -24.79 -36.14
C GLU A 58 -28.29 -23.87 -36.22
N ARG A 59 -27.70 -23.76 -37.42
CA ARG A 59 -26.51 -22.95 -37.69
C ARG A 59 -26.81 -21.67 -38.46
N GLU A 60 -28.09 -21.35 -38.69
CA GLU A 60 -28.52 -20.16 -39.41
C GLU A 60 -29.18 -19.20 -38.43
N ASP A 61 -28.65 -17.98 -38.36
CA ASP A 61 -29.22 -16.94 -37.53
C ASP A 61 -30.30 -16.18 -38.34
N PRO A 62 -31.41 -15.74 -37.72
CA PRO A 62 -32.40 -14.91 -38.39
C PRO A 62 -31.75 -13.64 -38.98
N LEU A 63 -32.24 -13.17 -40.13
CA LEU A 63 -31.61 -12.07 -40.87
C LEU A 63 -31.46 -10.78 -40.04
N ASP A 64 -32.42 -10.50 -39.16
CA ASP A 64 -32.39 -9.36 -38.24
C ASP A 64 -31.27 -9.47 -37.18
N VAL A 65 -31.14 -10.65 -36.57
CA VAL A 65 -30.10 -10.96 -35.58
C VAL A 65 -28.71 -10.95 -36.24
N PHE A 66 -28.59 -11.50 -37.44
CA PHE A 66 -27.34 -11.53 -38.18
C PHE A 66 -26.85 -10.12 -38.57
N GLU A 67 -27.75 -9.25 -39.03
CA GLU A 67 -27.42 -7.85 -39.34
C GLU A 67 -27.07 -7.04 -38.08
N ALA A 68 -27.74 -7.29 -36.94
CA ALA A 68 -27.40 -6.69 -35.66
C ALA A 68 -26.00 -7.10 -35.18
N ASN A 69 -25.71 -8.41 -35.19
CA ASN A 69 -24.41 -8.95 -34.78
C ASN A 69 -23.28 -8.47 -35.70
N LYS A 70 -23.53 -8.33 -37.01
CA LYS A 70 -22.56 -7.75 -37.94
C LYS A 70 -22.21 -6.31 -37.57
N ARG A 71 -23.21 -5.49 -37.19
CA ARG A 71 -22.97 -4.09 -36.75
C ARG A 71 -22.20 -4.05 -35.44
N GLU A 72 -22.51 -4.94 -34.50
CA GLU A 72 -21.77 -5.08 -33.24
C GLU A 72 -20.30 -5.44 -33.49
N LEU A 73 -20.03 -6.44 -34.33
CA LEU A 73 -18.67 -6.87 -34.68
C LEU A 73 -17.85 -5.73 -35.31
N VAL A 74 -18.47 -4.96 -36.21
CA VAL A 74 -17.81 -3.79 -36.83
C VAL A 74 -17.53 -2.71 -35.79
N ASN A 75 -18.47 -2.45 -34.87
CA ASN A 75 -18.29 -1.47 -33.80
C ASN A 75 -17.19 -1.89 -32.82
N ASP A 76 -17.11 -3.18 -32.47
CA ASP A 76 -16.04 -3.71 -31.63
C ASP A 76 -14.68 -3.55 -32.32
N LEU A 77 -14.58 -3.94 -33.61
CA LEU A 77 -13.37 -3.76 -34.39
C LEU A 77 -12.89 -2.29 -34.44
N ILE A 78 -13.81 -1.35 -34.68
CA ILE A 78 -13.49 0.08 -34.73
C ILE A 78 -13.06 0.59 -33.34
N THR A 79 -13.74 0.13 -32.29
CA THR A 79 -13.43 0.54 -30.91
C THR A 79 -12.05 0.04 -30.51
N LYS A 80 -11.71 -1.22 -30.82
CA LYS A 80 -10.38 -1.81 -30.58
C LYS A 80 -9.30 -1.11 -31.41
N ALA A 81 -9.56 -0.79 -32.66
CA ALA A 81 -8.61 -0.04 -33.49
C ALA A 81 -8.29 1.34 -32.91
N LYS A 82 -9.32 2.08 -32.44
CA LYS A 82 -9.13 3.37 -31.77
C LYS A 82 -8.40 3.26 -30.43
N GLN A 83 -8.64 2.17 -29.68
CA GLN A 83 -7.88 1.89 -28.46
C GLN A 83 -6.39 1.71 -28.76
N ILE A 84 -6.05 0.99 -29.83
CA ILE A 84 -4.67 0.83 -30.29
C ILE A 84 -4.06 2.17 -30.70
N GLU A 85 -4.79 3.00 -31.46
CA GLU A 85 -4.32 4.35 -31.83
C GLU A 85 -4.02 5.21 -30.60
N TYR A 86 -4.90 5.19 -29.60
CA TYR A 86 -4.69 5.90 -28.35
C TYR A 86 -3.47 5.36 -27.59
N LEU A 87 -3.32 4.03 -27.51
CA LEU A 87 -2.18 3.41 -26.86
C LEU A 87 -0.86 3.80 -27.54
N ILE A 88 -0.81 3.81 -28.87
CA ILE A 88 0.35 4.26 -29.64
C ILE A 88 0.68 5.73 -29.33
N ALA A 89 -0.32 6.60 -29.28
CA ALA A 89 -0.14 8.01 -28.93
C ALA A 89 0.32 8.22 -27.47
N SER A 90 0.01 7.26 -26.58
CA SER A 90 0.39 7.30 -25.16
C SER A 90 1.78 6.75 -24.86
N LEU A 91 2.44 6.13 -25.85
CA LEU A 91 3.79 5.60 -25.71
C LEU A 91 4.80 6.75 -25.58
N PRO A 92 5.78 6.64 -24.65
CA PRO A 92 6.87 7.60 -24.59
C PRO A 92 7.68 7.54 -25.89
N PRO A 93 8.15 8.69 -26.40
CA PRO A 93 8.98 8.72 -27.60
C PRO A 93 10.28 7.94 -27.34
N PRO A 94 10.82 7.23 -28.37
CA PRO A 94 12.07 6.53 -28.22
C PRO A 94 13.22 7.54 -28.06
N GLU A 95 13.92 7.49 -26.93
CA GLU A 95 15.16 8.23 -26.70
C GLU A 95 16.33 7.49 -27.42
N PRO A 96 17.29 8.21 -28.03
CA PRO A 96 18.46 7.58 -28.61
C PRO A 96 19.33 6.96 -27.51
N GLU A 97 19.88 5.76 -27.76
CA GLU A 97 20.69 4.99 -26.81
C GLU A 97 21.77 5.80 -26.05
N PRO A 98 22.57 6.68 -26.68
CA PRO A 98 23.59 7.44 -25.94
C PRO A 98 22.99 8.42 -24.92
N GLU A 99 21.85 9.04 -25.22
CA GLU A 99 21.18 9.97 -24.30
C GLU A 99 20.54 9.21 -23.14
N GLN A 100 19.91 8.05 -23.44
CA GLN A 100 19.37 7.16 -22.43
C GLN A 100 20.46 6.65 -21.47
N ALA A 101 21.62 6.24 -22.01
CA ALA A 101 22.76 5.80 -21.20
C ALA A 101 23.30 6.93 -20.31
N ALA A 102 23.46 8.15 -20.86
CA ALA A 102 23.91 9.31 -20.09
C ALA A 102 22.92 9.64 -18.95
N ARG A 103 21.62 9.59 -19.24
CA ARG A 103 20.56 9.80 -18.24
C ARG A 103 20.64 8.75 -17.14
N LEU A 104 20.79 7.47 -17.47
CA LEU A 104 20.92 6.39 -16.49
C LEU A 104 22.15 6.57 -15.58
N ILE A 105 23.30 6.95 -16.13
CA ILE A 105 24.51 7.26 -15.35
C ILE A 105 24.25 8.42 -14.38
N SER A 106 23.59 9.48 -14.86
CA SER A 106 23.25 10.64 -14.01
C SER A 106 22.30 10.28 -12.88
N LEU A 107 21.32 9.40 -13.14
CA LEU A 107 20.37 8.89 -12.15
C LEU A 107 21.09 8.00 -11.13
N GLU A 108 21.99 7.13 -11.57
CA GLU A 108 22.78 6.29 -10.67
C GLU A 108 23.64 7.14 -9.72
N ALA A 109 24.24 8.21 -10.23
CA ALA A 109 25.01 9.16 -9.41
C ALA A 109 24.11 9.85 -8.37
N GLN A 110 22.92 10.31 -8.76
CA GLN A 110 21.95 10.92 -7.85
C GLN A 110 21.47 9.94 -6.78
N ILE A 111 21.20 8.69 -7.14
CA ILE A 111 20.81 7.64 -6.20
C ILE A 111 21.94 7.36 -5.20
N LYS A 112 23.19 7.29 -5.67
CA LYS A 112 24.36 7.10 -4.79
C LYS A 112 24.49 8.23 -3.78
N GLN A 113 24.33 9.48 -4.22
CA GLN A 113 24.37 10.65 -3.34
C GLN A 113 23.23 10.62 -2.33
N ALA A 114 21.98 10.43 -2.78
CA ALA A 114 20.81 10.40 -1.90
C ALA A 114 20.90 9.28 -0.85
N ASN A 115 21.44 8.11 -1.24
CA ASN A 115 21.68 7.01 -0.31
C ASN A 115 22.72 7.36 0.76
N GLU A 116 23.77 8.11 0.39
CA GLU A 116 24.79 8.53 1.35
C GLU A 116 24.22 9.55 2.34
N GLU A 117 23.48 10.54 1.86
CA GLU A 117 22.78 11.50 2.71
C GLU A 117 21.79 10.81 3.64
N TYR A 118 21.06 9.80 3.15
CA TYR A 118 20.18 8.96 3.95
C TYR A 118 20.94 8.21 5.05
N ARG A 119 22.09 7.58 4.73
CA ARG A 119 22.92 6.90 5.74
C ARG A 119 23.42 7.86 6.81
N GLN A 120 23.84 9.06 6.43
CA GLN A 120 24.30 10.08 7.37
C GLN A 120 23.18 10.59 8.28
N ALA A 121 21.99 10.84 7.73
CA ALA A 121 20.81 11.20 8.50
C ALA A 121 20.44 10.09 9.50
N LEU A 122 20.45 8.83 9.06
CA LEU A 122 20.14 7.67 9.89
C LEU A 122 21.19 7.46 10.99
N ALA A 123 22.48 7.67 10.70
CA ALA A 123 23.54 7.63 11.71
C ALA A 123 23.36 8.71 12.78
N ARG A 124 23.00 9.94 12.39
CA ARG A 124 22.69 11.03 13.33
C ARG A 124 21.48 10.69 14.20
N ALA A 125 20.40 10.21 13.58
CA ALA A 125 19.20 9.80 14.32
C ALA A 125 19.49 8.67 15.33
N ARG A 126 20.29 7.66 14.94
CA ARG A 126 20.71 6.60 15.86
C ARG A 126 21.53 7.11 17.03
N ARG A 127 22.49 8.01 16.78
CA ARG A 127 23.30 8.62 17.85
C ARG A 127 22.43 9.40 18.84
N LEU A 128 21.51 10.22 18.34
CA LEU A 128 20.59 10.97 19.19
C LEU A 128 19.67 10.03 19.99
N HIS A 129 19.15 8.97 19.35
CA HIS A 129 18.34 7.98 20.03
C HIS A 129 19.09 7.30 21.18
N THR A 130 20.36 6.93 20.98
CA THR A 130 21.21 6.38 22.04
C THR A 130 21.39 7.39 23.18
N GLN A 131 21.71 8.65 22.87
CA GLN A 131 21.88 9.71 23.89
C GLN A 131 20.60 9.95 24.71
N VAL A 132 19.44 9.99 24.05
CA VAL A 132 18.14 10.14 24.72
C VAL A 132 17.85 8.91 25.59
N GLY A 133 18.15 7.71 25.08
CA GLY A 133 18.00 6.46 25.84
C GLY A 133 18.88 6.43 27.10
N GLU A 134 20.14 6.82 26.99
CA GLU A 134 21.08 6.92 28.13
C GLU A 134 20.63 7.96 29.15
N ALA A 135 20.19 9.15 28.70
CA ALA A 135 19.68 10.19 29.59
C ALA A 135 18.44 9.73 30.36
N LEU A 136 17.49 9.05 29.69
CA LEU A 136 16.32 8.47 30.34
C LEU A 136 16.70 7.36 31.32
N GLN A 137 17.67 6.51 30.97
CA GLN A 137 18.15 5.45 31.85
C GLN A 137 18.83 6.01 33.10
N LEU A 138 19.64 7.07 32.98
CA LEU A 138 20.25 7.77 34.10
C LEU A 138 19.17 8.34 35.03
N MET A 139 18.19 9.06 34.47
CA MET A 139 17.08 9.62 35.25
C MET A 139 16.27 8.54 35.98
N LEU A 140 16.08 7.37 35.36
CA LEU A 140 15.41 6.23 36.00
C LEU A 140 16.27 5.61 37.11
N SER A 141 17.58 5.43 36.91
CA SER A 141 18.48 4.87 37.92
C SER A 141 18.71 5.80 39.12
N ASP A 142 18.71 7.13 38.91
CA ASP A 142 18.79 8.10 39.99
C ASP A 142 17.55 8.05 40.89
N VAL A 143 16.38 7.81 40.29
CA VAL A 143 15.13 7.57 41.04
C VAL A 143 15.22 6.27 41.84
N GLU A 144 15.71 5.17 41.24
CA GLU A 144 15.88 3.89 41.95
C GLU A 144 16.87 3.98 43.12
N THR A 145 18.00 4.66 42.93
CA THR A 145 19.00 4.84 44.01
C THR A 145 18.53 5.81 45.09
N SER A 146 17.75 6.84 44.75
CA SER A 146 17.12 7.69 45.77
C SER A 146 16.08 6.95 46.60
N ASN A 147 15.31 6.03 45.99
CA ASN A 147 14.36 5.18 46.69
C ASN A 147 15.07 4.15 47.58
N THR A 148 16.12 3.48 47.10
CA THR A 148 16.86 2.50 47.92
C THR A 148 17.66 3.13 49.06
N ASN A 149 18.21 4.34 48.86
CA ASN A 149 18.88 5.08 49.93
C ASN A 149 17.89 5.67 50.94
N SER A 150 16.68 6.05 50.49
CA SER A 150 15.59 6.41 51.40
C SER A 150 15.15 5.19 52.21
N GLU A 151 14.91 4.03 51.58
CA GLU A 151 14.56 2.79 52.28
C GLU A 151 15.66 2.28 53.22
N ALA A 152 16.93 2.43 52.87
CA ALA A 152 18.07 2.09 53.73
C ALA A 152 18.19 3.05 54.93
N ASN A 153 17.96 4.36 54.73
CA ASN A 153 17.91 5.33 55.83
C ASN A 153 16.67 5.13 56.71
N THR A 154 15.51 4.76 56.15
CA THR A 154 14.31 4.45 56.94
C THR A 154 14.48 3.15 57.73
N LYS A 155 15.10 2.10 57.16
CA LYS A 155 15.47 0.88 57.92
C LYS A 155 16.50 1.15 59.02
N ALA A 156 17.46 2.06 58.80
CA ALA A 156 18.42 2.45 59.83
C ALA A 156 17.76 3.26 60.96
N ILE A 157 16.67 3.97 60.68
CA ILE A 157 15.86 4.70 61.67
C ILE A 157 14.90 3.76 62.42
N GLU A 158 14.31 2.76 61.75
CA GLU A 158 13.43 1.75 62.39
C GLU A 158 14.18 0.78 63.31
N MET A 159 15.51 0.60 63.15
CA MET A 159 16.31 -0.19 64.10
C MET A 159 16.64 0.56 65.40
N LEU A 160 16.27 1.84 65.52
CA LEU A 160 16.52 2.67 66.71
C LEU A 160 15.27 3.11 67.47
N GLU A 161 14.06 2.92 66.95
CA GLU A 161 12.83 3.15 67.72
C GLU A 161 11.84 2.00 67.49
N GLY A 162 11.70 1.14 68.50
CA GLY A 162 10.50 0.34 68.64
C GLY A 162 9.32 1.27 68.93
N GLY A 163 8.41 1.41 67.97
CA GLY A 163 7.18 2.18 68.17
C GLY A 163 6.37 2.31 66.88
N ASP A 164 5.27 1.56 66.80
CA ASP A 164 4.28 1.61 65.73
C ASP A 164 3.82 3.05 65.41
N VAL A 165 4.10 3.54 64.19
CA VAL A 165 3.31 4.63 63.59
C VAL A 165 3.10 4.33 62.10
N ILE A 166 1.84 4.06 61.78
CA ILE A 166 1.29 3.91 60.44
C ILE A 166 1.49 5.22 59.67
N ILE A 167 2.39 5.25 58.69
CA ILE A 167 2.43 6.31 57.67
C ILE A 167 1.90 5.73 56.36
N ALA A 168 0.59 5.81 56.21
CA ALA A 168 -0.05 5.67 54.90
C ALA A 168 0.31 6.90 54.04
N SER A 169 1.37 6.72 53.24
CA SER A 169 1.46 7.08 51.82
C SER A 169 0.97 8.47 51.37
N SER A 170 1.88 9.45 51.41
CA SER A 170 1.79 10.69 50.61
C SER A 170 2.03 10.48 49.10
N GLU A 171 2.47 9.28 48.68
CA GLU A 171 2.67 8.91 47.26
C GLU A 171 1.35 8.74 46.48
N PHE A 172 0.23 8.47 47.18
CA PHE A 172 -1.05 8.21 46.50
C PHE A 172 -1.73 9.49 46.01
N THR A 173 -1.50 10.62 46.69
CA THR A 173 -2.13 11.91 46.37
C THR A 173 -1.52 12.54 45.11
N MET A 174 -0.25 12.27 44.81
CA MET A 174 0.43 12.85 43.65
C MET A 174 0.07 12.13 42.33
N CYS A 175 -0.19 10.82 42.40
CA CYS A 175 -0.54 10.00 41.23
C CYS A 175 -1.96 10.32 40.70
N LEU A 176 -2.89 10.68 41.60
CA LEU A 176 -4.23 11.17 41.25
C LEU A 176 -4.22 12.57 40.63
N ALA A 177 -3.27 13.44 41.03
CA ALA A 177 -3.16 14.78 40.47
C ALA A 177 -2.60 14.80 39.03
N LEU A 178 -1.68 13.88 38.71
CA LEU A 178 -1.08 13.78 37.37
C LEU A 178 -2.04 13.19 36.33
N THR A 179 -2.90 12.25 36.74
CA THR A 179 -3.92 11.65 35.86
C THR A 179 -5.02 12.66 35.47
N ALA A 180 -5.35 13.61 36.34
CA ALA A 180 -6.30 14.68 36.04
C ALA A 180 -5.77 15.72 35.01
N GLN A 181 -4.45 15.98 34.98
CA GLN A 181 -3.87 16.92 33.99
C GLN A 181 -3.75 16.34 32.58
N VAL A 182 -3.53 15.03 32.44
CA VAL A 182 -3.41 14.37 31.13
C VAL A 182 -4.76 14.31 30.40
N GLN A 183 -5.86 14.23 31.16
CA GLN A 183 -7.22 14.12 30.61
C GLN A 183 -7.74 15.42 29.96
N ALA A 184 -7.14 16.57 30.28
CA ALA A 184 -7.55 17.87 29.72
C ALA A 184 -6.93 18.18 28.35
N LYS A 185 -5.90 17.44 27.89
CA LYS A 185 -5.08 17.87 26.74
C LYS A 185 -5.19 17.02 25.47
N THR A 186 -5.89 15.88 25.49
CA THR A 186 -6.12 15.05 24.29
C THR A 186 -7.43 14.23 24.42
N PRO A 187 -8.52 14.58 23.72
CA PRO A 187 -9.78 13.81 23.80
C PRO A 187 -9.87 12.62 22.84
N ALA A 188 -8.77 12.17 22.23
CA ALA A 188 -8.82 11.22 21.10
C ALA A 188 -7.79 10.07 21.14
N LEU A 189 -7.55 9.48 22.32
CA LEU A 189 -6.87 8.18 22.39
C LEU A 189 -7.70 7.16 23.16
N ASP A 190 -7.85 5.99 22.54
CA ASP A 190 -8.61 4.84 23.02
C ASP A 190 -8.30 4.47 24.48
N PHE A 191 -9.39 4.37 25.26
CA PHE A 191 -9.41 4.01 26.68
C PHE A 191 -8.69 2.69 27.02
N GLN A 192 -8.47 1.82 26.03
CA GLN A 192 -7.89 0.50 26.20
C GLN A 192 -6.37 0.53 26.52
N CYS A 193 -5.63 1.53 26.02
CA CYS A 193 -4.16 1.56 26.17
C CYS A 193 -3.70 2.13 27.52
N CYS A 194 -4.42 3.08 28.10
CA CYS A 194 -4.06 3.65 29.41
C CYS A 194 -4.25 2.64 30.55
N TYR A 195 -5.27 1.78 30.47
CA TYR A 195 -5.53 0.77 31.51
C TYR A 195 -4.45 -0.30 31.58
N LEU A 196 -3.91 -0.71 30.42
CA LEU A 196 -2.80 -1.66 30.33
C LEU A 196 -1.50 -1.11 30.90
N PHE A 197 -1.24 0.19 30.74
CA PHE A 197 -0.03 0.82 31.27
C PHE A 197 -0.08 0.95 32.80
N VAL A 198 -1.24 1.32 33.37
CA VAL A 198 -1.42 1.42 34.82
C VAL A 198 -1.43 0.03 35.48
N ALA A 199 -2.04 -0.97 34.85
CA ALA A 199 -2.02 -2.35 35.34
C ALA A 199 -0.60 -2.96 35.32
N ALA A 200 0.20 -2.67 34.29
CA ALA A 200 1.58 -3.14 34.21
C ALA A 200 2.51 -2.51 35.27
N VAL A 201 2.29 -1.22 35.60
CA VAL A 201 3.06 -0.52 36.64
C VAL A 201 2.68 -1.03 38.03
N LEU A 202 1.40 -1.31 38.28
CA LEU A 202 0.95 -1.87 39.56
C LEU A 202 1.36 -3.34 39.75
N SER A 203 1.38 -4.14 38.68
CA SER A 203 1.77 -5.56 38.77
C SER A 203 3.27 -5.78 39.04
N LYS A 204 4.15 -4.86 38.61
CA LYS A 204 5.60 -4.95 38.89
C LYS A 204 5.95 -4.56 40.34
N ARG A 205 5.12 -3.77 41.01
CA ARG A 205 5.35 -3.32 42.39
C ARG A 205 4.85 -4.33 43.45
N ALA A 206 4.16 -5.40 43.04
CA ALA A 206 3.62 -6.44 43.93
C ALA A 206 4.50 -7.71 44.02
N VAL A 207 5.61 -7.79 43.27
CA VAL A 207 6.51 -8.97 43.23
C VAL A 207 7.94 -8.63 43.69
N ALA A 208 8.17 -7.43 44.24
CA ALA A 208 9.43 -7.03 44.88
C ALA A 208 9.20 -6.80 46.37
#